data_AF-A0A524AX49-F1
#
_entry.id   AF-A0A524AX49-F1
#
_cell.length_a   1.000
_cell.length_b   1.000
_cell.length_c   1.000
_cell.angle_alpha   90.00
_cell.angle_beta   90.00
_cell.angle_gamma   90.00
#
_symmetry.space_group_name_H-M   'P 1'
#
loop_
_entity.id
_entity.type
_entity.pdbx_description
1 polymer ?
#
loop_
_entity_poly.entity_id
_entity_poly.type
_entity_poly.pdbx_seq_one_letter_code
_entity_poly.pdbx_strand_id
1 'polypeptide(L)' 'GAVISGGTGRAEDKIKALEAAGVAVAPTPATMGSTLLEILK' A
#
# COMPACT_ATOMS: atom_id res chain seq x y z
N GLY A 1 16.49 3.40 -9.51
CA GLY A 1 15.05 3.49 -9.80
C GLY A 1 14.25 3.11 -8.57
N ALA A 2 14.31 1.83 -8.17
CA ALA A 2 13.85 1.36 -6.88
C ALA A 2 15.04 1.24 -5.92
N VAL A 3 15.21 2.21 -5.03
CA VAL A 3 16.28 2.23 -4.03
C VAL A 3 15.77 2.90 -2.76
N ILE A 4 16.18 2.38 -1.60
CA ILE A 4 15.99 3.03 -0.30
C ILE A 4 17.30 3.78 -0.03
N SER A 5 17.24 5.09 0.20
CA SER A 5 18.45 5.91 0.42
C SER A 5 18.24 6.86 1.59
N GLY A 6 19.27 6.99 2.44
CA GLY A 6 19.24 7.88 3.60
C GLY A 6 18.11 7.59 4.60
N GLY A 7 17.65 6.33 4.69
CA GLY A 7 16.55 5.93 5.57
C GLY A 7 15.14 6.25 5.05
N THR A 8 15.02 6.81 3.84
CA THR A 8 13.75 7.17 3.20
C THR A 8 13.44 6.26 2.01
N GLY A 9 12.15 6.13 1.68
CA GLY A 9 11.70 5.38 0.51
C GLY A 9 11.34 3.92 0.78
N ARG A 10 11.14 3.53 2.04
CA ARG A 10 10.65 2.20 2.38
C ARG A 10 9.21 2.00 1.92
N ALA A 11 8.80 0.75 1.77
CA ALA A 11 7.44 0.42 1.36
C ALA A 11 6.43 0.80 2.47
N GLU A 12 6.79 0.59 3.73
CA GLU A 12 5.92 0.84 4.89
C GLU A 12 5.54 2.32 5.00
N ASP A 13 6.47 3.23 4.68
CA ASP A 13 6.21 4.67 4.69
C ASP A 13 5.13 5.04 3.66
N LYS A 14 5.14 4.38 2.50
CA LYS A 14 4.17 4.60 1.41
C LYS A 14 2.81 3.99 1.74
N ILE A 15 2.81 2.79 2.31
CA ILE A 15 1.58 2.10 2.76
C ILE A 15 0.85 2.97 3.78
N LYS A 16 1.54 3.45 4.82
CA LYS A 16 0.96 4.33 5.84
C LYS A 16 0.40 5.63 5.25
N ALA A 17 1.10 6.24 4.31
CA ALA A 17 0.65 7.48 3.67
C ALA A 17 -0.63 7.26 2.85
N LEU A 18 -0.72 6.14 2.13
CA LEU A 18 -1.91 5.75 1.37
C LEU A 18 -3.09 5.43 2.29
N GLU A 19 -2.87 4.65 3.35
CA GLU A 19 -3.89 4.34 4.36
C GLU A 19 -4.40 5.61 5.06
N ALA A 20 -3.51 6.53 5.42
CA ALA A 20 -3.88 7.82 6.01
C ALA A 20 -4.70 8.71 5.05
N ALA A 21 -4.55 8.52 3.74
CA ALA A 21 -5.35 9.17 2.71
C ALA A 21 -6.68 8.44 2.42
N GLY A 22 -6.99 7.35 3.14
CA GLY A 22 -8.19 6.54 2.93
C GLY A 22 -8.10 5.57 1.74
N VAL A 23 -6.90 5.33 1.20
CA VAL A 23 -6.68 4.34 0.14
C VAL A 23 -6.55 2.96 0.75
N ALA A 24 -7.36 2.01 0.28
CA ALA A 24 -7.22 0.61 0.66
C ALA A 24 -5.96 0.01 0.02
N VAL A 25 -5.06 -0.53 0.84
CA VAL A 25 -3.82 -1.17 0.39
C VAL A 25 -3.89 -2.67 0.65
N ALA A 26 -3.70 -3.47 -0.39
CA ALA A 26 -3.65 -4.92 -0.25
C ALA A 26 -2.34 -5.35 0.44
N PRO A 27 -2.37 -6.22 1.47
CA PRO A 27 -1.17 -6.64 2.20
C PRO A 27 -0.24 -7.53 1.38
N THR A 28 -0.77 -8.19 0.33
CA THR A 28 0.01 -8.98 -0.62
C THR A 28 -0.51 -8.75 -2.04
N PRO A 29 0.29 -8.99 -3.08
CA PRO A 29 -0.18 -8.93 -4.46
C PRO A 29 -1.37 -9.89 -4.73
N ALA A 30 -1.38 -11.05 -4.09
CA ALA A 30 -2.43 -12.06 -4.28
C ALA A 30 -3.81 -11.62 -3.76
N THR A 31 -3.86 -10.69 -2.80
CA THR A 31 -5.10 -10.22 -2.17
C THR A 31 -5.65 -8.92 -2.79
N MET A 32 -5.07 -8.43 -3.89
CA MET A 32 -5.55 -7.19 -4.54
C MET A 32 -7.02 -7.29 -4.99
N GLY A 33 -7.42 -8.43 -5.57
CA GLY A 33 -8.80 -8.63 -6.02
C GLY A 33 -9.81 -8.66 -4.87
N SER A 34 -9.50 -9.37 -3.77
CA SER A 34 -10.37 -9.42 -2.60
C SER A 34 -10.48 -8.06 -1.91
N THR A 35 -9.37 -7.34 -1.79
CA THR A 35 -9.33 -5.96 -1.22
C THR A 35 -10.24 -5.02 -2.02
N LEU A 36 -10.20 -5.10 -3.36
CA LEU A 36 -11.09 -4.32 -4.22
C LEU A 36 -12.56 -4.70 -4.03
N LEU A 37 -12.88 -5.99 -3.97
CA LEU A 37 -14.24 -6.46 -3.75
C LEU A 37 -14.80 -6.04 -2.38
N GLU A 38 -13.96 -5.89 -1.36
CA GLU A 38 -14.38 -5.42 -0.03
C GLU A 38 -14.78 -3.95 -0.03
N ILE A 39 -14.10 -3.09 -0.79
CA ILE A 39 -14.42 -1.65 -0.85
C ILE A 39 -15.56 -1.29 -1.80
N LEU A 40 -15.96 -2.19 -2.70
CA LEU A 40 -17.05 -1.98 -3.66
C LEU A 40 -18.42 -2.47 -3.17
N LYS A 41 -18.46 -3.19 -2.04
CA LYS A 41 -19.72 -3.62 -1.40
C LYS A 41 -20.32 -2.49 -0.57
#